data_AF-A0A0L0GC62-F1
#
_entry.id   AF-A0A0L0GC62-F1
#
_cell.length_a   1.000
_cell.length_b   1.000
_cell.length_c   1.000
_cell.angle_alpha   90.00
_cell.angle_beta   90.00
_cell.angle_gamma   90.00
#
_symmetry.space_group_name_H-M   'P 1'
#
loop_
_entity.id
_entity.type
_entity.pdbx_description
1 polymer ?
#
loop_
_entity_poly.entity_id
_entity_poly.type
_entity_poly.pdbx_seq_one_letter_code
_entity_poly.pdbx_strand_id
1 'polypeptide(L)'
;MRFIPYLVGTACLGYTAAQSVPTPAALLLPAPPAPSRPSDDLVNSSLRVQVCKCGGAVVNEVCYDTLEKAVDKAVNDDYVFIGGTHYVDKPIQFTYDLNFVGVLCSGDRAKLVAKFDRQRGAILEAVRYNEQTILLANLDFTGTYGNSNSGFHTRGQAGASGGQRVSLGVYNTNFYDMSSKRDGAGIFIGVAEALTISSDCTFENLKVATIEKGIYAGGPALTIAYVPPYANIDIDGTYFDNSARFVEGSKHSDGGVMHFSTVDGVVNIQGYYYNNVANQGGAIFVEELVGTMFINGHFEANQAIDDDYGARGGALRVVKLFADSQLQITGTFKDNRSAGKAAVLALNIVADRAVAYLSGRFEGNTASGDGGVISVWSSTSMKGALVIDGNSQFKDNTVTITNEEPGSSLIYVERPRMYYSENDWSGSRMIVSAARNQVVDVVPKKW
;
A
#
# COMPACT_ATOMS: atom_id res chain seq x y z
N MET A 1 31.16 39.07 55.50
CA MET A 1 30.84 38.08 54.44
C MET A 1 29.33 38.06 54.27
N ARG A 2 28.82 38.61 53.16
CA ARG A 2 27.40 38.59 52.79
C ARG A 2 27.28 37.76 51.52
N PHE A 3 26.49 36.69 51.60
CA PHE A 3 26.18 35.81 50.48
C PHE A 3 25.15 36.48 49.56
N ILE A 4 25.44 36.47 48.26
CA ILE A 4 24.53 36.83 47.17
C ILE A 4 23.89 35.52 46.68
N PRO A 5 22.56 35.37 46.63
CA PRO A 5 21.95 34.27 45.91
C PRO A 5 21.83 34.64 44.42
N TYR A 6 22.44 33.81 43.56
CA TYR A 6 22.24 33.84 42.12
C TYR A 6 20.82 33.34 41.78
N LEU A 7 20.06 34.17 41.06
CA LEU A 7 18.91 33.73 40.27
C LEU A 7 19.41 32.80 39.16
N VAL A 8 18.82 31.60 39.06
CA VAL A 8 18.84 30.81 37.83
C VAL A 8 17.41 30.77 37.32
N GLY A 9 17.11 31.64 36.36
CA GLY A 9 15.87 31.59 35.60
C GLY A 9 15.93 30.43 34.62
N THR A 10 15.09 29.43 34.84
CA THR A 10 14.88 28.33 33.89
C THR A 10 14.06 28.86 32.72
N ALA A 11 14.69 29.06 31.57
CA ALA A 11 14.01 29.44 30.35
C ALA A 11 13.19 28.24 29.82
N CYS A 12 11.86 28.38 29.82
CA CYS A 12 10.97 27.52 29.04
C CYS A 12 11.17 27.81 27.55
N LEU A 13 11.92 26.96 26.85
CA LEU A 13 11.93 26.94 25.39
C LEU A 13 10.62 26.28 24.91
N GLY A 14 9.64 27.12 24.59
CA GLY A 14 8.41 26.69 23.93
C GLY A 14 8.73 26.18 22.52
N TYR A 15 8.57 24.88 22.30
CA TYR A 15 8.44 24.30 20.96
C TYR A 15 7.04 24.64 20.45
N THR A 16 6.89 25.79 19.81
CA THR A 16 5.72 26.09 19.00
C THR A 16 5.65 25.12 17.83
N ALA A 17 4.42 24.69 17.49
CA ALA A 17 4.00 23.88 16.34
C ALA A 17 5.10 23.51 15.34
N ALA A 18 5.28 22.21 15.11
CA ALA A 18 6.13 21.64 14.07
C ALA A 18 6.04 22.44 12.77
N GLN A 19 6.93 23.41 12.61
CA GLN A 19 7.34 23.85 11.30
C GLN A 19 7.98 22.63 10.67
N SER A 20 7.50 22.25 9.49
CA SER A 20 8.11 21.24 8.64
C SER A 20 9.62 21.42 8.71
N VAL A 21 10.32 20.46 9.33
CA VAL A 21 11.77 20.48 9.34
C VAL A 21 12.17 20.49 7.87
N PRO A 22 12.86 21.54 7.37
CA PRO A 22 13.29 21.54 5.98
C PRO A 22 14.31 20.42 5.84
N THR A 23 13.89 19.33 5.20
CA THR A 23 14.78 18.27 4.76
C THR A 23 15.91 18.94 3.98
N PRO A 24 17.20 18.67 4.27
CA PRO A 24 18.28 19.23 3.49
C PRO A 24 18.04 18.87 2.03
N ALA A 25 17.79 19.88 1.21
CA ALA A 25 17.54 19.75 -0.22
C ALA A 25 18.85 19.26 -0.88
N ALA A 26 19.10 17.95 -0.82
CA ALA A 26 19.82 17.32 -1.89
C ALA A 26 19.06 17.70 -3.17
N LEU A 27 19.78 18.19 -4.18
CA LEU A 27 19.27 18.39 -5.53
C LEU A 27 18.84 17.02 -6.08
N LEU A 28 17.72 16.52 -5.61
CA LEU A 28 17.02 15.40 -6.18
C LEU A 28 16.43 15.95 -7.48
N LEU A 29 16.85 15.37 -8.60
CA LEU A 29 16.16 15.57 -9.85
C LEU A 29 14.67 15.28 -9.63
N PRO A 30 13.76 16.08 -10.19
CA PRO A 30 12.34 15.82 -10.04
C PRO A 30 12.05 14.40 -10.52
N ALA A 31 11.23 13.68 -9.75
CA ALA A 31 10.74 12.36 -10.14
C ALA A 31 10.20 12.43 -11.58
N PRO A 32 10.50 11.46 -12.46
CA PRO A 32 9.78 11.38 -13.71
C PRO A 32 8.29 11.19 -13.39
N PRO A 33 7.37 11.86 -14.11
CA PRO A 33 5.95 11.66 -13.88
C PRO A 33 5.52 10.28 -14.40
N ALA A 34 4.54 9.67 -13.74
CA ALA A 34 3.85 8.52 -14.32
C ALA A 34 3.13 8.92 -15.62
N PRO A 35 2.93 7.99 -16.57
CA PRO A 35 2.14 8.25 -17.77
C PRO A 35 0.76 8.82 -17.43
N SER A 36 0.39 9.90 -18.12
CA SER A 36 -0.90 10.54 -17.94
C SER A 36 -2.03 9.69 -18.54
N ARG A 37 -3.24 9.87 -17.99
CA ARG A 37 -4.48 9.30 -18.57
C ARG A 37 -4.57 9.63 -20.07
N PRO A 38 -4.95 8.67 -20.93
CA PRO A 38 -5.20 8.98 -22.34
C PRO A 38 -6.38 9.94 -22.47
N SER A 39 -6.34 10.82 -23.49
CA SER A 39 -7.48 11.67 -23.83
C SER A 39 -8.68 10.83 -24.29
N ASP A 40 -9.89 11.24 -23.92
CA ASP A 40 -11.13 10.59 -24.37
C ASP A 40 -11.29 10.62 -25.90
N ASP A 41 -10.68 11.61 -26.57
CA ASP A 41 -10.71 11.77 -28.03
C ASP A 41 -9.71 10.87 -28.76
N LEU A 42 -8.85 10.13 -28.03
CA LEU A 42 -7.87 9.21 -28.61
C LEU A 42 -8.56 8.12 -29.47
N VAL A 43 -9.78 7.72 -29.11
CA VAL A 43 -10.53 6.66 -29.81
C VAL A 43 -11.69 7.26 -30.61
N ASN A 44 -11.41 7.62 -31.87
CA ASN A 44 -12.43 8.07 -32.82
C ASN A 44 -13.36 6.92 -33.29
N SER A 45 -14.44 7.27 -34.00
CA SER A 45 -15.45 6.30 -34.46
C SER A 45 -14.91 5.24 -35.41
N SER A 46 -13.98 5.60 -36.31
CA SER A 46 -13.37 4.68 -37.27
C SER A 46 -12.49 3.65 -36.55
N LEU A 47 -11.60 4.12 -35.68
CA LEU A 47 -10.73 3.27 -34.87
C LEU A 47 -11.56 2.33 -33.98
N ARG A 48 -12.64 2.85 -33.36
CA ARG A 48 -13.55 2.04 -32.55
C ARG A 48 -14.15 0.88 -33.36
N VAL A 49 -14.67 1.15 -34.56
CA VAL A 49 -15.23 0.08 -35.42
C VAL A 49 -14.16 -0.94 -35.78
N GLN A 50 -12.92 -0.50 -36.04
CA GLN A 50 -11.81 -1.39 -36.35
C GLN A 50 -11.45 -2.28 -35.15
N VAL A 51 -11.24 -1.70 -33.97
CA VAL A 51 -10.87 -2.42 -32.74
C VAL A 51 -11.95 -3.44 -32.39
N CYS A 52 -13.23 -3.07 -32.45
CA CYS A 52 -14.34 -3.97 -32.12
C CYS A 52 -14.56 -5.11 -33.12
N LYS A 53 -13.95 -5.03 -34.31
CA LYS A 53 -13.96 -6.11 -35.31
C LYS A 53 -12.66 -6.92 -35.32
N CYS A 54 -11.65 -6.49 -34.57
CA CYS A 54 -10.35 -7.13 -34.54
C CYS A 54 -10.37 -8.36 -33.63
N GLY A 55 -9.84 -9.49 -34.11
CA GLY A 55 -9.74 -10.73 -33.30
C GLY A 55 -8.66 -10.68 -32.23
N GLY A 56 -7.63 -9.85 -32.44
CA GLY A 56 -6.58 -9.55 -31.46
C GLY A 56 -6.62 -8.07 -31.09
N ALA A 57 -5.53 -7.35 -31.30
CA ALA A 57 -5.45 -5.93 -30.98
C ALA A 57 -5.07 -5.10 -32.21
N VAL A 58 -5.37 -3.81 -32.15
CA VAL A 58 -4.99 -2.83 -33.18
C VAL A 58 -3.79 -2.03 -32.69
N VAL A 59 -2.74 -1.97 -33.51
CA VAL A 59 -1.57 -1.12 -33.31
C VAL A 59 -1.33 -0.37 -34.61
N ASN A 60 -1.17 0.95 -34.54
CA ASN A 60 -0.92 1.80 -35.72
C ASN A 60 -1.89 1.54 -36.88
N GLU A 61 -3.20 1.49 -36.57
CA GLU A 61 -4.29 1.21 -37.52
C GLU A 61 -4.19 -0.16 -38.24
N VAL A 62 -3.38 -1.09 -37.74
CA VAL A 62 -3.30 -2.46 -38.24
C VAL A 62 -3.91 -3.42 -37.21
N CYS A 63 -4.88 -4.21 -37.64
CA CYS A 63 -5.44 -5.28 -36.81
C CYS A 63 -4.56 -6.54 -36.91
N TYR A 64 -4.18 -7.07 -35.75
CA TYR A 64 -3.45 -8.32 -35.61
C TYR A 64 -4.37 -9.42 -35.07
N ASP A 65 -4.17 -10.66 -35.52
CA ASP A 65 -5.06 -11.78 -35.15
C ASP A 65 -5.02 -12.13 -33.65
N THR A 66 -3.95 -11.76 -32.95
CA THR A 66 -3.78 -12.03 -31.52
C THR A 66 -3.16 -10.82 -30.82
N LEU A 67 -3.41 -10.70 -29.51
CA LEU A 67 -2.78 -9.67 -28.67
C LEU A 67 -1.26 -9.81 -28.67
N GLU A 68 -0.73 -11.03 -28.53
CA GLU A 68 0.72 -11.32 -28.56
C GLU A 68 1.36 -10.79 -29.85
N LYS A 69 0.76 -11.07 -31.02
CA LYS A 69 1.28 -10.57 -32.31
C LYS A 69 1.26 -9.05 -32.39
N ALA A 70 0.24 -8.40 -31.83
CA ALA A 70 0.15 -6.94 -31.83
C ALA A 70 1.26 -6.33 -30.97
N VAL A 71 1.48 -6.89 -29.77
CA VAL A 71 2.54 -6.48 -28.85
C VAL A 71 3.93 -6.72 -29.45
N ASP A 72 4.16 -7.85 -30.13
CA ASP A 72 5.41 -8.16 -30.82
C ASP A 72 5.73 -7.18 -31.97
N LYS A 73 4.72 -6.49 -32.50
CA LYS A 73 4.85 -5.53 -33.60
C LYS A 73 4.88 -4.08 -33.15
N ALA A 74 4.45 -3.81 -31.92
CA ALA A 74 4.52 -2.48 -31.35
C ALA A 74 5.97 -2.04 -31.11
N VAL A 75 6.20 -0.74 -31.16
CA VAL A 75 7.46 -0.07 -30.82
C VAL A 75 7.22 0.93 -29.68
N ASN A 76 8.27 1.62 -29.22
CA ASN A 76 8.14 2.58 -28.13
C ASN A 76 7.04 3.62 -28.39
N ASP A 77 6.28 3.89 -27.34
CA ASP A 77 5.17 4.84 -27.25
C ASP A 77 3.92 4.46 -28.05
N ASP A 78 3.89 3.29 -28.71
CA ASP A 78 2.71 2.82 -29.42
C ASP A 78 1.52 2.58 -28.48
N TYR A 79 0.32 2.80 -29.03
CA TYR A 79 -0.92 2.37 -28.42
C TYR A 79 -1.35 1.01 -28.94
N VAL A 80 -1.56 0.07 -28.01
CA VAL A 80 -2.17 -1.24 -28.25
C VAL A 80 -3.64 -1.14 -27.87
N PHE A 81 -4.51 -0.98 -28.86
CA PHE A 81 -5.95 -0.87 -28.66
C PHE A 81 -6.61 -2.23 -28.63
N ILE A 82 -7.40 -2.49 -27.58
CA ILE A 82 -7.97 -3.81 -27.28
C ILE A 82 -9.50 -3.68 -27.23
N GLY A 83 -10.23 -4.60 -27.87
CA GLY A 83 -11.69 -4.65 -27.84
C GLY A 83 -12.19 -6.04 -27.52
N GLY A 84 -13.34 -6.16 -26.85
CA GLY A 84 -13.90 -7.47 -26.49
C GLY A 84 -13.03 -8.25 -25.49
N THR A 85 -13.14 -9.59 -25.50
CA THR A 85 -12.44 -10.46 -24.54
C THR A 85 -11.31 -11.24 -25.22
N HIS A 86 -10.09 -11.13 -24.68
CA HIS A 86 -8.93 -11.91 -25.11
C HIS A 86 -8.48 -12.88 -24.03
N TYR A 87 -8.29 -14.13 -24.44
CA TYR A 87 -7.74 -15.17 -23.59
C TYR A 87 -6.24 -15.29 -23.82
N VAL A 88 -5.49 -15.30 -22.72
CA VAL A 88 -4.02 -15.33 -22.73
C VAL A 88 -3.55 -16.64 -22.13
N ASP A 89 -3.05 -17.53 -22.99
CA ASP A 89 -2.66 -18.90 -22.62
C ASP A 89 -1.22 -19.00 -22.08
N LYS A 90 -0.43 -17.94 -22.23
CA LYS A 90 0.93 -17.79 -21.68
C LYS A 90 1.25 -16.30 -21.50
N PRO A 91 2.15 -15.92 -20.57
CA PRO A 91 2.56 -14.53 -20.39
C PRO A 91 3.03 -13.87 -21.69
N ILE A 92 2.62 -12.61 -21.90
CA ILE A 92 3.05 -11.79 -23.04
C ILE A 92 4.14 -10.85 -22.55
N GLN A 93 5.38 -11.15 -22.92
CA GLN A 93 6.56 -10.39 -22.54
C GLN A 93 6.86 -9.29 -23.57
N PHE A 94 7.20 -8.09 -23.11
CA PHE A 94 7.55 -6.99 -23.99
C PHE A 94 8.66 -6.11 -23.41
N THR A 95 9.43 -5.47 -24.29
CA THR A 95 10.62 -4.67 -23.95
C THR A 95 10.51 -3.21 -24.38
N TYR A 96 9.38 -2.79 -24.93
CA TYR A 96 9.12 -1.42 -25.36
C TYR A 96 8.26 -0.66 -24.36
N ASP A 97 8.36 0.66 -24.38
CA ASP A 97 7.44 1.54 -23.65
C ASP A 97 6.09 1.50 -24.39
N LEU A 98 5.01 1.04 -23.75
CA LEU A 98 3.74 0.73 -24.44
C LEU A 98 2.52 1.23 -23.67
N ASN A 99 1.49 1.60 -24.42
CA ASN A 99 0.21 2.05 -23.90
C ASN A 99 -0.91 1.06 -24.24
N PHE A 100 -1.41 0.31 -23.25
CA PHE A 100 -2.51 -0.63 -23.44
C PHE A 100 -3.85 0.06 -23.12
N VAL A 101 -4.70 0.20 -24.13
CA VAL A 101 -5.96 0.94 -24.01
C VAL A 101 -7.15 0.08 -24.45
N GLY A 102 -8.06 -0.17 -23.53
CA GLY A 102 -9.32 -0.83 -23.81
C GLY A 102 -10.32 0.08 -24.51
N VAL A 103 -11.08 -0.50 -25.43
CA VAL A 103 -12.15 0.15 -26.19
C VAL A 103 -13.47 -0.54 -25.89
N LEU A 104 -14.47 0.25 -25.52
CA LEU A 104 -15.83 -0.22 -25.32
C LEU A 104 -16.46 -0.65 -26.65
N CYS A 105 -16.86 -1.92 -26.73
CA CYS A 105 -17.46 -2.52 -27.91
C CYS A 105 -18.87 -3.02 -27.58
N SER A 106 -19.89 -2.39 -28.18
CA SER A 106 -21.31 -2.71 -27.90
C SER A 106 -21.70 -2.60 -26.40
N GLY A 107 -20.99 -1.76 -25.64
CA GLY A 107 -21.19 -1.60 -24.20
C GLY A 107 -20.28 -2.48 -23.34
N ASP A 108 -19.61 -3.48 -23.91
CA ASP A 108 -18.69 -4.36 -23.19
C ASP A 108 -17.30 -3.74 -23.12
N ARG A 109 -16.71 -3.74 -21.91
CA ARG A 109 -15.33 -3.30 -21.68
C ARG A 109 -14.36 -4.36 -22.22
N ALA A 110 -13.23 -3.89 -22.75
CA ALA A 110 -12.14 -4.76 -23.17
C ALA A 110 -11.56 -5.52 -21.97
N LYS A 111 -11.36 -6.83 -22.16
CA LYS A 111 -11.05 -7.77 -21.08
C LYS A 111 -9.94 -8.72 -21.45
N LEU A 112 -8.99 -8.91 -20.54
CA LEU A 112 -7.90 -9.85 -20.64
C LEU A 112 -8.08 -10.96 -19.59
N VAL A 113 -8.10 -12.21 -20.05
CA VAL A 113 -8.37 -13.39 -19.22
C VAL A 113 -7.16 -14.31 -19.23
N ALA A 114 -6.50 -14.47 -18.09
CA ALA A 114 -5.41 -15.43 -17.93
C ALA A 114 -5.94 -16.87 -17.92
N LYS A 115 -5.53 -17.67 -18.90
CA LYS A 115 -5.85 -19.11 -18.98
C LYS A 115 -4.75 -20.03 -18.47
N PHE A 116 -3.55 -19.50 -18.25
CA PHE A 116 -2.44 -20.29 -17.70
C PHE A 116 -2.59 -20.54 -16.20
N ASP A 117 -1.97 -21.62 -15.73
CA ASP A 117 -1.71 -21.92 -14.32
C ASP A 117 -0.19 -22.00 -14.13
N ARG A 118 0.41 -20.92 -13.64
CA ARG A 118 1.84 -20.82 -13.39
C ARG A 118 2.12 -20.11 -12.08
N GLN A 119 3.13 -20.58 -11.36
CA GLN A 119 3.58 -19.89 -10.16
C GLN A 119 4.14 -18.50 -10.45
N ARG A 120 4.75 -18.32 -11.62
CA ARG A 120 5.30 -17.06 -12.11
C ARG A 120 4.73 -16.83 -13.50
N GLY A 121 4.16 -15.65 -13.72
CA GLY A 121 3.46 -15.34 -14.95
C GLY A 121 2.38 -14.30 -14.71
N ALA A 122 2.45 -13.21 -15.45
CA ALA A 122 1.34 -12.28 -15.60
C ALA A 122 0.80 -12.29 -17.03
N ILE A 123 -0.41 -11.78 -17.24
CA ILE A 123 -0.96 -11.59 -18.60
C ILE A 123 0.02 -10.74 -19.42
N LEU A 124 0.47 -9.63 -18.83
CA LEU A 124 1.44 -8.71 -19.42
C LEU A 124 2.71 -8.66 -18.55
N GLU A 125 3.87 -8.80 -19.17
CA GLU A 125 5.18 -8.77 -18.49
C GLU A 125 6.13 -7.76 -19.14
N ALA A 126 6.38 -6.66 -18.44
CA ALA A 126 7.35 -5.66 -18.84
C ALA A 126 8.76 -6.14 -18.45
N VAL A 127 9.60 -6.51 -19.43
CA VAL A 127 10.87 -7.22 -19.17
C VAL A 127 12.14 -6.49 -19.64
N ARG A 128 12.04 -5.21 -20.00
CA ARG A 128 13.23 -4.39 -20.32
C ARG A 128 14.17 -4.33 -19.11
N TYR A 129 15.48 -4.38 -19.32
CA TYR A 129 16.44 -4.43 -18.21
C TYR A 129 16.62 -3.10 -17.47
N ASN A 130 16.34 -1.97 -18.13
CA ASN A 130 16.59 -0.62 -17.62
C ASN A 130 15.26 0.05 -17.23
N GLU A 131 15.01 1.27 -17.70
CA GLU A 131 13.76 2.00 -17.51
C GLU A 131 12.69 1.51 -18.49
N GLN A 132 11.44 1.39 -18.05
CA GLN A 132 10.30 1.12 -18.92
C GLN A 132 9.08 1.91 -18.47
N THR A 133 8.36 2.48 -19.43
CA THR A 133 7.17 3.29 -19.20
C THR A 133 5.94 2.58 -19.76
N ILE A 134 4.91 2.39 -18.93
CA ILE A 134 3.73 1.62 -19.28
C ILE A 134 2.46 2.37 -18.86
N LEU A 135 1.44 2.33 -19.72
CA LEU A 135 0.09 2.78 -19.43
C LEU A 135 -0.90 1.63 -19.57
N LEU A 136 -1.78 1.46 -18.57
CA LEU A 136 -2.93 0.57 -18.60
C LEU A 136 -4.19 1.42 -18.43
N ALA A 137 -5.10 1.41 -19.40
CA ALA A 137 -6.31 2.22 -19.33
C ALA A 137 -7.54 1.50 -19.88
N ASN A 138 -8.68 1.63 -19.20
CA ASN A 138 -9.99 1.14 -19.65
C ASN A 138 -10.05 -0.39 -19.86
N LEU A 139 -9.33 -1.16 -19.04
CA LEU A 139 -9.20 -2.62 -19.19
C LEU A 139 -9.74 -3.38 -17.97
N ASP A 140 -10.24 -4.58 -18.23
CA ASP A 140 -10.51 -5.59 -17.20
C ASP A 140 -9.44 -6.68 -17.27
N PHE A 141 -8.83 -7.01 -16.14
CA PHE A 141 -7.91 -8.13 -15.95
C PHE A 141 -8.56 -9.16 -15.04
N THR A 142 -8.61 -10.42 -15.48
CA THR A 142 -9.16 -11.51 -14.69
C THR A 142 -8.49 -12.85 -15.02
N GLY A 143 -8.78 -13.88 -14.23
CA GLY A 143 -8.17 -15.21 -14.34
C GLY A 143 -9.20 -16.33 -14.43
N THR A 144 -8.79 -17.46 -15.00
CA THR A 144 -9.57 -18.70 -14.88
C THR A 144 -9.57 -19.17 -13.42
N TYR A 145 -10.75 -19.50 -12.90
CA TYR A 145 -10.92 -20.00 -11.53
C TYR A 145 -10.01 -21.20 -11.23
N GLY A 146 -9.35 -21.17 -10.07
CA GLY A 146 -8.47 -22.24 -9.60
C GLY A 146 -7.05 -22.21 -10.16
N ASN A 147 -6.78 -21.41 -11.19
CA ASN A 147 -5.43 -21.24 -11.72
C ASN A 147 -4.62 -20.25 -10.89
N SER A 148 -3.29 -20.46 -10.83
CA SER A 148 -2.33 -19.44 -10.43
C SER A 148 -2.01 -18.54 -11.62
N ASN A 149 -2.45 -17.29 -11.59
CA ASN A 149 -2.21 -16.28 -12.61
C ASN A 149 -2.09 -14.87 -12.01
N SER A 150 -1.58 -13.94 -12.82
CA SER A 150 -1.47 -12.53 -12.42
C SER A 150 -1.77 -11.59 -13.58
N GLY A 151 -2.11 -10.34 -13.29
CA GLY A 151 -2.50 -9.34 -14.28
C GLY A 151 -1.29 -8.71 -15.00
N PHE A 152 -0.46 -7.98 -14.26
CA PHE A 152 0.68 -7.23 -14.80
C PHE A 152 1.91 -7.35 -13.91
N HIS A 153 3.03 -7.86 -14.45
CA HIS A 153 4.29 -7.96 -13.73
C HIS A 153 5.42 -7.21 -14.44
N THR A 154 6.38 -6.79 -13.63
CA THR A 154 7.69 -6.29 -14.07
C THR A 154 8.78 -7.25 -13.58
N ARG A 155 10.04 -7.01 -13.92
CA ARG A 155 11.16 -7.79 -13.39
C ARG A 155 11.32 -7.57 -11.89
N GLY A 156 11.71 -8.64 -11.21
CA GLY A 156 11.96 -8.64 -9.76
C GLY A 156 11.18 -9.76 -9.09
N GLN A 157 11.24 -9.79 -7.77
CA GLN A 157 10.39 -10.60 -6.90
C GLN A 157 10.38 -9.94 -5.50
N ALA A 158 9.47 -10.37 -4.62
CA ALA A 158 9.48 -9.93 -3.22
C ALA A 158 10.86 -10.13 -2.58
N GLY A 159 11.37 -9.11 -1.89
CA GLY A 159 12.72 -9.10 -1.30
C GLY A 159 13.89 -8.99 -2.29
N ALA A 160 13.64 -8.95 -3.61
CA ALA A 160 14.66 -8.72 -4.63
C ALA A 160 14.09 -7.94 -5.82
N SER A 161 14.16 -6.61 -5.72
CA SER A 161 13.56 -5.66 -6.69
C SER A 161 14.07 -5.78 -8.12
N GLY A 162 15.25 -6.39 -8.34
CA GLY A 162 15.88 -6.42 -9.66
C GLY A 162 16.48 -5.06 -10.04
N GLY A 163 16.76 -4.86 -11.34
CA GLY A 163 17.38 -3.65 -11.86
C GLY A 163 16.49 -2.78 -12.75
N GLN A 164 15.30 -3.26 -13.10
CA GLN A 164 14.38 -2.54 -13.98
C GLN A 164 13.65 -1.47 -13.19
N ARG A 165 13.68 -0.23 -13.69
CA ARG A 165 12.92 0.90 -13.17
C ARG A 165 11.65 1.08 -13.98
N VAL A 166 10.50 1.25 -13.33
CA VAL A 166 9.22 1.30 -14.03
C VAL A 166 8.42 2.54 -13.66
N SER A 167 7.92 3.22 -14.69
CA SER A 167 6.89 4.24 -14.59
C SER A 167 5.56 3.66 -15.10
N LEU A 168 4.55 3.55 -14.22
CA LEU A 168 3.27 2.91 -14.54
C LEU A 168 2.09 3.84 -14.29
N GLY A 169 1.23 4.02 -15.28
CA GLY A 169 -0.08 4.66 -15.13
C GLY A 169 -1.21 3.63 -15.25
N VAL A 170 -2.17 3.64 -14.32
CA VAL A 170 -3.33 2.73 -14.31
C VAL A 170 -4.61 3.54 -14.15
N TYR A 171 -5.49 3.49 -15.15
CA TYR A 171 -6.71 4.32 -15.19
C TYR A 171 -7.96 3.54 -15.58
N ASN A 172 -9.07 3.73 -14.85
CA ASN A 172 -10.36 3.08 -15.15
C ASN A 172 -10.20 1.58 -15.46
N THR A 173 -9.40 0.89 -14.65
CA THR A 173 -8.96 -0.49 -14.90
C THR A 173 -9.33 -1.35 -13.70
N ASN A 174 -9.87 -2.53 -13.96
CA ASN A 174 -10.28 -3.47 -12.92
C ASN A 174 -9.40 -4.71 -12.93
N PHE A 175 -8.99 -5.17 -11.76
CA PHE A 175 -8.34 -6.46 -11.55
C PHE A 175 -9.23 -7.28 -10.63
N TYR A 176 -9.73 -8.42 -11.10
CA TYR A 176 -10.66 -9.21 -10.29
C TYR A 176 -10.59 -10.72 -10.54
N ASP A 177 -10.96 -11.49 -9.53
CA ASP A 177 -11.04 -12.96 -9.57
C ASP A 177 -9.72 -13.65 -10.00
N MET A 178 -8.59 -13.12 -9.55
CA MET A 178 -7.26 -13.69 -9.82
C MET A 178 -6.67 -14.30 -8.55
N SER A 179 -5.91 -15.36 -8.71
CA SER A 179 -5.20 -16.02 -7.60
C SER A 179 -3.76 -16.27 -8.02
N SER A 180 -2.80 -15.98 -7.15
CA SER A 180 -1.38 -16.18 -7.44
C SER A 180 -0.68 -16.91 -6.29
N LYS A 181 0.35 -17.68 -6.63
CA LYS A 181 1.28 -18.28 -5.65
C LYS A 181 2.44 -17.35 -5.29
N ARG A 182 2.46 -16.15 -5.87
CA ARG A 182 3.44 -15.08 -5.65
C ARG A 182 2.73 -13.75 -5.48
N ASP A 183 3.42 -12.82 -4.87
CA ASP A 183 2.97 -11.45 -4.64
C ASP A 183 2.51 -10.76 -5.93
N GLY A 184 1.55 -9.84 -5.79
CA GLY A 184 1.01 -9.06 -6.91
C GLY A 184 0.17 -9.88 -7.88
N ALA A 185 -0.93 -10.50 -7.42
CA ALA A 185 -1.87 -11.15 -8.33
C ALA A 185 -2.48 -10.15 -9.34
N GLY A 186 -2.75 -8.91 -8.92
CA GLY A 186 -3.04 -7.79 -9.79
C GLY A 186 -1.76 -7.27 -10.45
N ILE A 187 -0.95 -6.57 -9.67
CA ILE A 187 0.24 -5.83 -10.13
C ILE A 187 1.47 -6.18 -9.28
N PHE A 188 2.60 -6.48 -9.92
CA PHE A 188 3.92 -6.57 -9.28
C PHE A 188 4.92 -5.60 -9.91
N ILE A 189 5.56 -4.77 -9.09
CA ILE A 189 6.62 -3.84 -9.49
C ILE A 189 7.91 -4.12 -8.70
N GLY A 190 9.01 -4.41 -9.41
CA GLY A 190 10.34 -4.54 -8.81
C GLY A 190 10.84 -3.20 -8.25
N VAL A 191 11.14 -2.24 -9.13
CA VAL A 191 11.48 -0.86 -8.75
C VAL A 191 10.46 0.11 -9.37
N ALA A 192 9.67 0.76 -8.52
CA ALA A 192 8.66 1.74 -8.96
C ALA A 192 9.29 3.14 -8.97
N GLU A 193 9.58 3.66 -10.16
CA GLU A 193 10.12 5.00 -10.36
C GLU A 193 9.02 6.07 -10.31
N ALA A 194 7.87 5.73 -10.88
CA ALA A 194 6.64 6.49 -10.78
C ALA A 194 5.45 5.52 -10.88
N LEU A 195 4.40 5.78 -10.11
CA LEU A 195 3.17 5.01 -10.21
C LEU A 195 1.99 5.94 -9.96
N THR A 196 0.97 5.85 -10.81
CA THR A 196 -0.34 6.41 -10.57
C THR A 196 -1.39 5.33 -10.76
N ILE A 197 -2.18 5.07 -9.72
CA ILE A 197 -3.42 4.30 -9.80
C ILE A 197 -4.56 5.26 -9.47
N SER A 198 -5.47 5.49 -10.42
CA SER A 198 -6.55 6.48 -10.22
C SER A 198 -7.74 5.94 -9.42
N SER A 199 -8.55 6.88 -8.92
CA SER A 199 -9.73 6.61 -8.08
C SER A 199 -10.82 5.75 -8.75
N ASP A 200 -10.82 5.64 -10.07
CA ASP A 200 -11.75 4.83 -10.86
C ASP A 200 -11.25 3.41 -11.13
N CYS A 201 -10.13 3.01 -10.53
CA CYS A 201 -9.65 1.63 -10.54
C CYS A 201 -10.29 0.79 -9.44
N THR A 202 -10.49 -0.50 -9.74
CA THR A 202 -11.04 -1.48 -8.78
C THR A 202 -10.17 -2.73 -8.70
N PHE A 203 -9.95 -3.23 -7.48
CA PHE A 203 -9.20 -4.45 -7.20
C PHE A 203 -10.03 -5.34 -6.27
N GLU A 204 -10.56 -6.43 -6.82
CA GLU A 204 -11.59 -7.24 -6.15
C GLU A 204 -11.21 -8.72 -6.11
N ASN A 205 -11.40 -9.36 -4.95
CA ASN A 205 -11.27 -10.82 -4.80
C ASN A 205 -9.92 -11.36 -5.33
N LEU A 206 -8.84 -10.58 -5.20
CA LEU A 206 -7.50 -11.00 -5.56
C LEU A 206 -6.89 -11.79 -4.41
N LYS A 207 -6.26 -12.92 -4.72
CA LYS A 207 -5.74 -13.85 -3.72
C LYS A 207 -4.27 -14.12 -3.95
N VAL A 208 -3.46 -14.01 -2.91
CA VAL A 208 -2.11 -14.57 -2.90
C VAL A 208 -2.05 -15.65 -1.83
N ALA A 209 -1.73 -16.87 -2.24
CA ALA A 209 -1.59 -17.99 -1.33
C ALA A 209 -0.43 -18.88 -1.76
N THR A 210 0.48 -19.17 -0.84
CA THR A 210 1.61 -20.06 -1.12
C THR A 210 1.89 -21.01 0.02
N ILE A 211 2.48 -22.16 -0.34
CA ILE A 211 2.97 -23.18 0.59
C ILE A 211 4.51 -23.16 0.68
N GLU A 212 5.14 -22.33 -0.15
CA GLU A 212 6.60 -22.28 -0.21
C GLU A 212 7.17 -21.58 1.01
N LYS A 213 8.13 -22.24 1.68
CA LYS A 213 8.83 -21.69 2.84
C LYS A 213 9.76 -20.56 2.40
N GLY A 214 9.81 -19.49 3.18
CA GLY A 214 10.74 -18.37 2.97
C GLY A 214 10.30 -17.36 1.91
N ILE A 215 9.13 -17.53 1.32
CA ILE A 215 8.42 -16.45 0.64
C ILE A 215 7.40 -15.89 1.62
N TYR A 216 7.18 -14.58 1.60
CA TYR A 216 6.03 -13.94 2.23
C TYR A 216 5.02 -13.64 1.13
N ALA A 217 3.80 -14.14 1.29
CA ALA A 217 2.65 -13.97 0.41
C ALA A 217 2.00 -12.66 0.80
N GLY A 218 1.97 -11.73 -0.14
CA GLY A 218 1.45 -10.41 0.15
C GLY A 218 1.08 -9.59 -1.05
N GLY A 219 0.31 -8.53 -0.78
CA GLY A 219 -0.06 -7.54 -1.77
C GLY A 219 -0.78 -8.13 -2.98
N PRO A 220 -1.91 -8.83 -2.82
CA PRO A 220 -2.62 -9.44 -3.95
C PRO A 220 -3.06 -8.40 -4.99
N ALA A 221 -3.39 -7.17 -4.61
CA ALA A 221 -3.68 -6.11 -5.57
C ALA A 221 -2.39 -5.48 -6.13
N LEU A 222 -1.47 -5.11 -5.23
CA LEU A 222 -0.25 -4.42 -5.59
C LEU A 222 0.91 -4.84 -4.68
N THR A 223 2.02 -5.25 -5.28
CA THR A 223 3.30 -5.38 -4.59
C THR A 223 4.37 -4.53 -5.23
N ILE A 224 5.09 -3.76 -4.41
CA ILE A 224 6.24 -2.95 -4.82
C ILE A 224 7.45 -3.35 -3.97
N ALA A 225 8.47 -3.92 -4.59
CA ALA A 225 9.66 -4.34 -3.86
C ALA A 225 10.55 -3.14 -3.45
N TYR A 226 10.66 -2.09 -4.28
CA TYR A 226 11.43 -0.91 -3.93
C TYR A 226 10.87 0.39 -4.54
N VAL A 227 10.74 1.43 -3.70
CA VAL A 227 10.48 2.81 -4.12
C VAL A 227 11.75 3.63 -3.85
N PRO A 228 12.49 4.10 -4.88
CA PRO A 228 13.73 4.85 -4.71
C PRO A 228 13.48 6.27 -4.17
N PRO A 229 14.50 6.95 -3.63
CA PRO A 229 14.33 8.20 -2.87
C PRO A 229 13.82 9.39 -3.68
N TYR A 230 13.94 9.34 -5.00
CA TYR A 230 13.45 10.36 -5.92
C TYR A 230 12.08 10.02 -6.50
N ALA A 231 11.51 8.83 -6.24
CA ALA A 231 10.22 8.43 -6.79
C ALA A 231 9.05 9.09 -6.05
N ASN A 232 7.96 9.28 -6.79
CA ASN A 232 6.66 9.65 -6.25
C ASN A 232 5.60 8.65 -6.72
N ILE A 233 4.85 8.10 -5.77
CA ILE A 233 3.87 7.04 -5.99
C ILE A 233 2.52 7.52 -5.48
N ASP A 234 1.51 7.55 -6.35
CA ASP A 234 0.15 7.96 -6.03
C ASP A 234 -0.80 6.79 -6.26
N ILE A 235 -1.49 6.35 -5.21
CA ILE A 235 -2.37 5.19 -5.23
C ILE A 235 -3.74 5.58 -4.69
N ASP A 236 -4.78 5.33 -5.48
CA ASP A 236 -6.19 5.53 -5.14
C ASP A 236 -7.02 4.35 -5.72
N GLY A 237 -8.33 4.36 -5.52
CA GLY A 237 -9.26 3.36 -6.06
C GLY A 237 -10.05 2.65 -4.97
N THR A 238 -10.65 1.53 -5.36
CA THR A 238 -11.46 0.69 -4.46
C THR A 238 -10.88 -0.73 -4.39
N TYR A 239 -10.64 -1.21 -3.18
CA TYR A 239 -9.98 -2.48 -2.90
C TYR A 239 -10.84 -3.30 -1.93
N PHE A 240 -11.37 -4.44 -2.37
CA PHE A 240 -12.22 -5.24 -1.51
C PHE A 240 -12.13 -6.75 -1.71
N ASP A 241 -12.38 -7.46 -0.61
CA ASP A 241 -12.38 -8.93 -0.53
C ASP A 241 -11.06 -9.57 -1.00
N ASN A 242 -9.96 -8.81 -0.96
CA ASN A 242 -8.64 -9.31 -1.30
C ASN A 242 -8.05 -10.07 -0.10
N SER A 243 -7.22 -11.07 -0.38
CA SER A 243 -6.59 -11.82 0.71
C SER A 243 -5.19 -12.33 0.41
N ALA A 244 -4.36 -12.31 1.45
CA ALA A 244 -3.04 -12.93 1.46
C ALA A 244 -2.99 -13.99 2.57
N ARG A 245 -2.67 -15.24 2.21
CA ARG A 245 -2.66 -16.36 3.17
C ARG A 245 -1.44 -17.26 3.00
N PHE A 246 -1.06 -17.91 4.08
CA PHE A 246 -0.16 -19.06 4.05
C PHE A 246 -0.91 -20.32 4.45
N VAL A 247 -0.95 -21.31 3.56
CA VAL A 247 -1.72 -22.54 3.82
C VAL A 247 -0.86 -23.56 4.58
N GLU A 248 0.45 -23.60 4.35
CA GLU A 248 1.38 -24.59 4.96
C GLU A 248 2.81 -24.03 5.19
N GLY A 249 3.04 -22.74 4.94
CA GLY A 249 4.37 -22.15 4.68
C GLY A 249 4.85 -21.11 5.70
N SER A 250 5.39 -19.99 5.20
CA SER A 250 5.89 -18.88 6.03
C SER A 250 4.86 -18.44 7.06
N LYS A 251 5.35 -18.06 8.22
CA LYS A 251 4.60 -17.75 9.43
C LYS A 251 3.81 -16.44 9.34
N HIS A 252 3.99 -15.66 8.26
CA HIS A 252 3.43 -14.32 8.11
C HIS A 252 2.94 -14.12 6.67
N SER A 253 1.68 -13.74 6.47
CA SER A 253 1.19 -13.17 5.20
C SER A 253 1.04 -11.65 5.33
N ASP A 254 1.46 -10.95 4.29
CA ASP A 254 1.79 -9.53 4.34
C ASP A 254 0.82 -8.70 3.48
N GLY A 255 -0.06 -7.91 4.08
CA GLY A 255 -0.90 -6.99 3.33
C GLY A 255 -2.01 -7.69 2.55
N GLY A 256 -3.25 -7.59 3.00
CA GLY A 256 -4.39 -8.18 2.28
C GLY A 256 -4.69 -7.48 0.95
N VAL A 257 -4.10 -6.31 0.70
CA VAL A 257 -4.20 -5.54 -0.55
C VAL A 257 -2.83 -5.19 -1.09
N MET A 258 -1.97 -4.58 -0.27
CA MET A 258 -0.69 -4.01 -0.71
C MET A 258 0.49 -4.49 0.14
N HIS A 259 1.60 -4.77 -0.53
CA HIS A 259 2.89 -5.06 0.10
C HIS A 259 3.98 -4.13 -0.46
N PHE A 260 4.65 -3.40 0.43
CA PHE A 260 5.88 -2.68 0.15
C PHE A 260 7.06 -3.29 0.92
N SER A 261 8.13 -3.69 0.23
CA SER A 261 9.34 -4.14 0.94
C SER A 261 10.15 -2.93 1.44
N THR A 262 10.57 -2.02 0.55
CA THR A 262 11.28 -0.80 0.99
C THR A 262 10.76 0.46 0.31
N VAL A 263 10.44 1.47 1.13
CA VAL A 263 9.98 2.80 0.67
C VAL A 263 10.99 3.86 1.08
N ASP A 264 11.80 4.31 0.13
CA ASP A 264 12.79 5.38 0.29
C ASP A 264 12.29 6.73 -0.29
N GLY A 265 11.41 6.66 -1.28
CA GLY A 265 10.75 7.83 -1.88
C GLY A 265 9.50 8.29 -1.15
N VAL A 266 8.59 8.90 -1.91
CA VAL A 266 7.29 9.39 -1.42
C VAL A 266 6.16 8.50 -1.93
N VAL A 267 5.28 8.07 -1.03
CA VAL A 267 4.09 7.29 -1.35
C VAL A 267 2.85 7.95 -0.77
N ASN A 268 1.86 8.25 -1.61
CA ASN A 268 0.55 8.77 -1.24
C ASN A 268 -0.50 7.67 -1.51
N ILE A 269 -1.26 7.31 -0.47
CA ILE A 269 -2.28 6.27 -0.53
C ILE A 269 -3.63 6.87 -0.14
N GLN A 270 -4.63 6.69 -0.99
CA GLN A 270 -6.00 7.14 -0.86
C GLN A 270 -6.98 6.03 -1.26
N GLY A 271 -8.27 6.30 -1.16
CA GLY A 271 -9.31 5.40 -1.65
C GLY A 271 -9.97 4.57 -0.55
N TYR A 272 -10.53 3.43 -0.93
CA TYR A 272 -11.41 2.64 -0.10
C TYR A 272 -10.96 1.17 0.02
N TYR A 273 -10.93 0.65 1.26
CA TYR A 273 -10.38 -0.66 1.59
C TYR A 273 -11.35 -1.45 2.46
N TYR A 274 -12.01 -2.46 1.89
CA TYR A 274 -13.08 -3.22 2.53
C TYR A 274 -12.78 -4.70 2.66
N ASN A 275 -13.03 -5.29 3.83
CA ASN A 275 -13.05 -6.75 4.01
C ASN A 275 -11.77 -7.48 3.58
N ASN A 276 -10.62 -6.78 3.53
CA ASN A 276 -9.38 -7.41 3.11
C ASN A 276 -8.77 -8.21 4.26
N VAL A 277 -8.08 -9.30 3.93
CA VAL A 277 -7.60 -10.27 4.94
C VAL A 277 -6.14 -10.63 4.74
N ALA A 278 -5.34 -10.47 5.77
CA ALA A 278 -3.98 -11.02 5.85
C ALA A 278 -3.63 -11.34 7.31
N ASN A 279 -2.42 -11.80 7.59
CA ASN A 279 -1.93 -11.98 8.96
C ASN A 279 -1.25 -10.71 9.49
N GLN A 280 -0.60 -9.96 8.62
CA GLN A 280 0.21 -8.79 8.93
C GLN A 280 -0.26 -7.61 8.06
N GLY A 281 -1.06 -6.68 8.61
CA GLY A 281 -1.66 -5.61 7.82
C GLY A 281 -2.83 -6.12 6.99
N GLY A 282 -4.05 -6.14 7.53
CA GLY A 282 -5.22 -6.70 6.83
C GLY A 282 -5.49 -6.02 5.47
N ALA A 283 -5.08 -4.76 5.30
CA ALA A 283 -5.02 -4.11 3.98
C ALA A 283 -3.57 -3.87 3.52
N ILE A 284 -2.76 -3.15 4.30
CA ILE A 284 -1.44 -2.67 3.84
C ILE A 284 -0.33 -3.16 4.77
N PHE A 285 0.73 -3.68 4.15
CA PHE A 285 1.98 -4.04 4.81
C PHE A 285 3.16 -3.27 4.23
N VAL A 286 3.98 -2.71 5.10
CA VAL A 286 5.25 -2.07 4.77
C VAL A 286 6.34 -2.67 5.64
N GLU A 287 7.37 -3.27 5.03
CA GLU A 287 8.49 -3.82 5.78
C GLU A 287 9.41 -2.69 6.27
N GLU A 288 9.85 -1.83 5.36
CA GLU A 288 10.80 -0.75 5.66
C GLU A 288 10.35 0.60 5.09
N LEU A 289 10.08 1.58 5.97
CA LEU A 289 9.87 2.97 5.59
C LEU A 289 11.11 3.81 5.94
N VAL A 290 11.83 4.25 4.91
CA VAL A 290 12.99 5.14 4.96
C VAL A 290 12.61 6.57 4.58
N GLY A 291 11.78 6.72 3.54
CA GLY A 291 11.27 8.00 3.08
C GLY A 291 9.99 8.44 3.78
N THR A 292 9.00 8.83 2.97
CA THR A 292 7.75 9.40 3.46
C THR A 292 6.54 8.65 2.90
N MET A 293 5.58 8.35 3.76
CA MET A 293 4.32 7.75 3.36
C MET A 293 3.13 8.50 3.96
N PHE A 294 2.21 8.90 3.10
CA PHE A 294 0.95 9.53 3.46
C PHE A 294 -0.20 8.56 3.16
N ILE A 295 -1.01 8.25 4.16
CA ILE A 295 -2.18 7.38 4.03
C ILE A 295 -3.40 8.22 4.40
N ASN A 296 -4.35 8.35 3.48
CA ASN A 296 -5.59 9.11 3.63
C ASN A 296 -6.76 8.38 2.95
N GLY A 297 -7.26 7.32 3.58
CA GLY A 297 -8.30 6.47 3.00
C GLY A 297 -9.43 6.13 3.97
N HIS A 298 -10.37 5.34 3.48
CA HIS A 298 -11.43 4.72 4.27
C HIS A 298 -11.17 3.21 4.37
N PHE A 299 -10.84 2.75 5.58
CA PHE A 299 -10.51 1.36 5.88
C PHE A 299 -11.61 0.78 6.75
N GLU A 300 -12.38 -0.17 6.20
CA GLU A 300 -13.50 -0.77 6.88
C GLU A 300 -13.48 -2.29 6.87
N ALA A 301 -13.70 -2.90 8.04
CA ALA A 301 -13.81 -4.34 8.21
C ALA A 301 -12.60 -5.17 7.69
N ASN A 302 -11.42 -4.57 7.59
CA ASN A 302 -10.19 -5.29 7.26
C ASN A 302 -9.74 -6.13 8.46
N GLN A 303 -9.12 -7.28 8.19
CA GLN A 303 -8.82 -8.28 9.21
C GLN A 303 -7.37 -8.75 9.14
N ALA A 304 -6.70 -8.65 10.29
CA ALA A 304 -5.50 -9.42 10.59
C ALA A 304 -5.92 -10.72 11.29
N ILE A 305 -5.90 -11.85 10.58
CA ILE A 305 -6.23 -13.18 11.13
C ILE A 305 -4.96 -13.87 11.64
N ASP A 306 -5.05 -14.59 12.76
CA ASP A 306 -3.89 -15.29 13.30
C ASP A 306 -3.83 -16.71 12.76
N ASP A 307 -2.78 -16.98 11.99
CA ASP A 307 -2.45 -18.31 11.46
C ASP A 307 -1.23 -18.88 12.25
N ASP A 308 -1.32 -18.83 13.59
CA ASP A 308 -0.35 -19.32 14.61
C ASP A 308 0.93 -18.49 14.87
N TYR A 309 0.98 -17.22 14.45
CA TYR A 309 2.22 -16.41 14.51
C TYR A 309 2.05 -14.94 14.89
N GLY A 310 0.89 -14.64 15.45
CA GLY A 310 0.55 -13.33 16.00
C GLY A 310 0.10 -12.39 14.90
N ALA A 311 -1.21 -12.31 14.72
CA ALA A 311 -1.83 -11.30 13.86
C ALA A 311 -1.55 -9.88 14.37
N ARG A 312 -1.26 -8.96 13.45
CA ARG A 312 -0.96 -7.57 13.80
C ARG A 312 -1.43 -6.61 12.72
N GLY A 313 -2.06 -5.51 13.12
CA GLY A 313 -2.47 -4.44 12.22
C GLY A 313 -3.67 -4.82 11.36
N GLY A 314 -4.88 -4.72 11.91
CA GLY A 314 -6.10 -5.08 11.17
C GLY A 314 -6.28 -4.30 9.87
N ALA A 315 -5.87 -3.03 9.81
CA ALA A 315 -5.78 -2.26 8.58
C ALA A 315 -4.33 -2.20 8.06
N LEU A 316 -3.40 -1.72 8.88
CA LEU A 316 -2.06 -1.31 8.50
C LEU A 316 -1.01 -1.96 9.39
N ARG A 317 0.09 -2.39 8.77
CA ARG A 317 1.32 -2.71 9.48
C ARG A 317 2.50 -2.05 8.81
N VAL A 318 3.32 -1.39 9.61
CA VAL A 318 4.64 -0.90 9.19
C VAL A 318 5.68 -1.47 10.14
N VAL A 319 6.49 -2.42 9.68
CA VAL A 319 7.44 -3.11 10.56
C VAL A 319 8.48 -2.14 11.10
N LYS A 320 9.10 -1.32 10.24
CA LYS A 320 10.19 -0.44 10.64
C LYS A 320 10.10 0.95 10.01
N LEU A 321 10.10 1.95 10.87
CA LEU A 321 10.37 3.34 10.52
C LEU A 321 11.87 3.59 10.76
N PHE A 322 12.63 3.86 9.70
CA PHE A 322 14.04 4.23 9.77
C PHE A 322 14.24 5.67 10.22
N ALA A 323 15.50 6.04 10.48
CA ALA A 323 15.80 7.38 10.94
C ALA A 323 15.34 8.42 9.91
N ASP A 324 14.79 9.52 10.40
CA ASP A 324 14.27 10.64 9.59
C ASP A 324 13.04 10.31 8.72
N SER A 325 12.52 9.08 8.78
CA SER A 325 11.33 8.68 8.01
C SER A 325 10.04 9.24 8.60
N GLN A 326 9.03 9.42 7.75
CA GLN A 326 7.77 10.05 8.10
C GLN A 326 6.58 9.20 7.64
N LEU A 327 5.77 8.77 8.58
CA LEU A 327 4.48 8.11 8.33
C LEU A 327 3.37 9.05 8.78
N GLN A 328 2.49 9.45 7.88
CA GLN A 328 1.30 10.22 8.19
C GLN A 328 0.05 9.42 7.86
N ILE A 329 -0.78 9.16 8.86
CA ILE A 329 -2.05 8.45 8.72
C ILE A 329 -3.19 9.40 9.03
N THR A 330 -4.02 9.60 8.03
CA THR A 330 -5.24 10.37 8.05
C THR A 330 -6.38 9.54 7.47
N GLY A 331 -7.62 9.90 7.76
CA GLY A 331 -8.79 9.21 7.21
C GLY A 331 -9.65 8.49 8.25
N THR A 332 -10.40 7.50 7.78
CA THR A 332 -11.41 6.79 8.57
C THR A 332 -11.09 5.31 8.67
N PHE A 333 -11.09 4.79 9.90
CA PHE A 333 -10.80 3.41 10.22
C PHE A 333 -11.95 2.86 11.05
N LYS A 334 -12.75 1.98 10.44
CA LYS A 334 -14.00 1.51 11.02
C LYS A 334 -14.05 -0.01 11.08
N ASP A 335 -14.42 -0.57 12.22
CA ASP A 335 -14.69 -2.00 12.39
C ASP A 335 -13.54 -2.94 11.93
N ASN A 336 -12.30 -2.43 11.84
CA ASN A 336 -11.14 -3.26 11.52
C ASN A 336 -10.84 -4.18 12.69
N ARG A 337 -10.27 -5.35 12.41
CA ARG A 337 -10.04 -6.39 13.42
C ARG A 337 -8.63 -6.96 13.35
N SER A 338 -8.07 -7.25 14.51
CA SER A 338 -6.83 -8.01 14.62
C SER A 338 -7.00 -9.12 15.64
N ALA A 339 -6.74 -10.36 15.25
CA ALA A 339 -6.68 -11.50 16.16
C ALA A 339 -5.46 -11.42 17.11
N GLY A 340 -4.61 -10.42 16.95
CA GLY A 340 -3.56 -10.08 17.91
C GLY A 340 -3.52 -8.57 18.13
N LYS A 341 -2.37 -7.92 17.90
CA LYS A 341 -2.15 -6.52 18.29
C LYS A 341 -2.72 -5.55 17.26
N ALA A 342 -3.19 -4.38 17.70
CA ALA A 342 -3.64 -3.26 16.86
C ALA A 342 -4.62 -3.61 15.75
N ALA A 343 -5.85 -3.15 15.88
CA ALA A 343 -6.82 -3.25 14.80
C ALA A 343 -6.57 -2.25 13.67
N VAL A 344 -5.82 -1.16 13.91
CA VAL A 344 -5.53 -0.15 12.89
C VAL A 344 -4.06 -0.15 12.49
N LEU A 345 -3.13 0.20 13.39
CA LEU A 345 -1.71 0.34 13.07
C LEU A 345 -0.82 -0.48 14.00
N ALA A 346 -0.11 -1.47 13.45
CA ALA A 346 0.97 -2.15 14.14
C ALA A 346 2.34 -1.66 13.66
N LEU A 347 3.19 -1.27 14.61
CA LEU A 347 4.59 -0.91 14.40
C LEU A 347 5.50 -1.85 15.19
N ASN A 348 6.68 -2.18 14.65
CA ASN A 348 7.73 -2.77 15.48
C ASN A 348 8.75 -1.71 15.91
N ILE A 349 9.50 -1.17 14.96
CA ILE A 349 10.64 -0.29 15.24
C ILE A 349 10.32 1.12 14.81
N VAL A 350 10.48 2.08 15.73
CA VAL A 350 10.46 3.51 15.43
C VAL A 350 11.84 4.06 15.74
N ALA A 351 12.68 4.24 14.71
CA ALA A 351 14.06 4.67 14.85
C ALA A 351 14.16 6.14 15.31
N ASP A 352 15.39 6.56 15.65
CA ASP A 352 15.65 7.93 16.08
C ASP A 352 15.21 8.94 15.01
N ARG A 353 14.60 10.05 15.44
CA ARG A 353 14.02 11.10 14.58
C ARG A 353 12.89 10.67 13.62
N ALA A 354 12.55 9.39 13.56
CA ALA A 354 11.37 8.92 12.82
C ALA A 354 10.08 9.44 13.46
N VAL A 355 9.07 9.75 12.66
CA VAL A 355 7.77 10.25 13.14
C VAL A 355 6.63 9.46 12.52
N ALA A 356 5.77 8.90 13.36
CA ALA A 356 4.44 8.43 12.98
C ALA A 356 3.41 9.44 13.48
N TYR A 357 2.69 10.09 12.57
CA TYR A 357 1.65 11.07 12.85
C TYR A 357 0.27 10.51 12.50
N LEU A 358 -0.69 10.64 13.40
CA LEU A 358 -2.05 10.16 13.21
C LEU A 358 -3.06 11.28 13.44
N SER A 359 -4.00 11.42 12.52
CA SER A 359 -5.11 12.36 12.60
C SER A 359 -6.30 11.83 11.82
N GLY A 360 -7.27 11.21 12.50
CA GLY A 360 -8.38 10.55 11.82
C GLY A 360 -9.54 10.16 12.74
N ARG A 361 -10.45 9.37 12.19
CA ARG A 361 -11.62 8.83 12.87
C ARG A 361 -11.45 7.32 13.01
N PHE A 362 -11.43 6.84 14.24
CA PHE A 362 -11.17 5.43 14.59
C PHE A 362 -12.37 4.90 15.37
N GLU A 363 -13.17 4.03 14.76
CA GLU A 363 -14.43 3.57 15.34
C GLU A 363 -14.59 2.06 15.31
N GLY A 364 -15.02 1.46 16.42
CA GLY A 364 -15.39 0.05 16.48
C GLY A 364 -14.23 -0.92 16.20
N ASN A 365 -12.97 -0.45 16.17
CA ASN A 365 -11.85 -1.30 15.84
C ASN A 365 -11.51 -2.22 17.03
N THR A 366 -11.27 -3.50 16.75
CA THR A 366 -11.14 -4.54 17.79
C THR A 366 -9.84 -5.32 17.65
N ALA A 367 -9.02 -5.33 18.70
CA ALA A 367 -7.81 -6.15 18.78
C ALA A 367 -7.96 -7.23 19.87
N SER A 368 -7.49 -8.44 19.62
CA SER A 368 -7.45 -9.49 20.65
C SER A 368 -6.19 -9.46 21.51
N GLY A 369 -5.21 -8.65 21.11
CA GLY A 369 -3.95 -8.37 21.79
C GLY A 369 -3.84 -6.90 22.17
N ASP A 370 -2.61 -6.42 22.36
CA ASP A 370 -2.38 -5.07 22.88
C ASP A 370 -2.71 -3.95 21.87
N GLY A 371 -3.21 -2.83 22.40
CA GLY A 371 -3.50 -1.59 21.68
C GLY A 371 -4.65 -1.75 20.70
N GLY A 372 -5.84 -1.21 21.03
CA GLY A 372 -7.02 -1.35 20.17
C GLY A 372 -6.82 -0.70 18.80
N VAL A 373 -6.30 0.53 18.77
CA VAL A 373 -6.01 1.25 17.51
C VAL A 373 -4.55 1.04 17.10
N ILE A 374 -3.60 1.32 17.99
CA ILE A 374 -2.16 1.37 17.71
C ILE A 374 -1.41 0.46 18.68
N SER A 375 -0.46 -0.31 18.15
CA SER A 375 0.51 -1.05 18.96
C SER A 375 1.91 -0.86 18.41
N VAL A 376 2.84 -0.48 19.28
CA VAL A 376 4.28 -0.48 19.01
C VAL A 376 4.91 -1.62 19.80
N TRP A 377 5.36 -2.66 19.10
CA TRP A 377 5.89 -3.89 19.68
C TRP A 377 7.33 -4.15 19.24
N SER A 378 8.28 -4.03 20.17
CA SER A 378 9.67 -4.35 19.88
C SER A 378 10.47 -4.66 21.14
N SER A 379 11.38 -5.61 21.00
CA SER A 379 12.45 -5.85 21.96
C SER A 379 13.45 -4.69 22.05
N THR A 380 13.40 -3.74 21.10
CA THR A 380 14.18 -2.50 21.10
C THR A 380 13.31 -1.30 21.51
N SER A 381 13.88 -0.34 22.23
CA SER A 381 13.15 0.85 22.67
C SER A 381 12.75 1.74 21.47
N MET A 382 11.51 2.25 21.48
CA MET A 382 10.99 3.24 20.52
C MET A 382 11.80 4.55 20.60
N LYS A 383 12.66 4.87 19.64
CA LYS A 383 13.54 6.06 19.71
C LYS A 383 12.94 7.33 19.11
N GLY A 384 12.08 7.19 18.10
CA GLY A 384 11.40 8.30 17.46
C GLY A 384 10.14 8.73 18.20
N ALA A 385 9.17 9.28 17.46
CA ALA A 385 7.94 9.81 18.01
C ALA A 385 6.68 9.22 17.35
N LEU A 386 5.67 8.99 18.17
CA LEU A 386 4.29 8.79 17.76
C LEU A 386 3.52 10.04 18.17
N VAL A 387 2.80 10.63 17.23
CA VAL A 387 2.03 11.86 17.43
C VAL A 387 0.58 11.58 17.07
N ILE A 388 -0.34 11.88 17.98
CA ILE A 388 -1.78 11.84 17.71
C ILE A 388 -2.31 13.26 17.78
N ASP A 389 -2.95 13.71 16.70
CA ASP A 389 -3.55 15.03 16.64
C ASP A 389 -4.77 15.16 17.55
N GLY A 390 -4.93 16.33 18.18
CA GLY A 390 -6.03 16.60 19.10
C GLY A 390 -7.42 16.55 18.45
N ASN A 391 -7.51 16.70 17.13
CA ASN A 391 -8.76 16.57 16.39
C ASN A 391 -9.14 15.11 16.07
N SER A 392 -8.31 14.13 16.44
CA SER A 392 -8.63 12.71 16.26
C SER A 392 -9.88 12.33 17.04
N GLN A 393 -10.68 11.46 16.44
CA GLN A 393 -11.92 10.95 17.02
C GLN A 393 -11.77 9.46 17.28
N PHE A 394 -12.08 9.05 18.51
CA PHE A 394 -12.06 7.67 18.94
C PHE A 394 -13.41 7.29 19.52
N LYS A 395 -13.92 6.14 19.12
CA LYS A 395 -15.22 5.66 19.58
C LYS A 395 -15.30 4.14 19.55
N ASP A 396 -15.63 3.53 20.66
CA ASP A 396 -15.96 2.10 20.77
C ASP A 396 -14.83 1.18 20.28
N ASN A 397 -13.56 1.63 20.31
CA ASN A 397 -12.42 0.75 20.04
C ASN A 397 -12.20 -0.16 21.26
N THR A 398 -11.86 -1.43 21.03
CA THR A 398 -11.76 -2.41 22.12
C THR A 398 -10.54 -3.29 22.00
N VAL A 399 -10.12 -3.79 23.17
CA VAL A 399 -9.15 -4.88 23.31
C VAL A 399 -9.82 -6.03 24.06
N THR A 400 -9.72 -7.25 23.55
CA THR A 400 -10.39 -8.43 24.14
C THR A 400 -9.47 -9.35 24.95
N ILE A 401 -8.25 -8.91 25.32
CA ILE A 401 -7.31 -9.74 26.11
C ILE A 401 -7.95 -10.17 27.43
N THR A 402 -7.88 -11.47 27.69
CA THR A 402 -8.52 -12.18 28.80
C THR A 402 -7.61 -12.42 30.01
N ASN A 403 -6.30 -12.21 29.90
CA ASN A 403 -5.34 -12.61 30.95
C ASN A 403 -4.31 -11.49 31.22
N GLU A 404 -4.50 -10.80 32.35
CA GLU A 404 -3.49 -10.05 33.12
C GLU A 404 -2.73 -8.91 32.42
N GLU A 405 -3.43 -7.82 32.10
CA GLU A 405 -3.02 -6.40 32.20
C GLU A 405 -4.16 -5.55 31.59
N PRO A 406 -4.36 -4.27 31.96
CA PRO A 406 -5.41 -3.47 31.34
C PRO A 406 -5.10 -3.28 29.85
N GLY A 407 -5.84 -4.00 29.00
CA GLY A 407 -5.84 -3.75 27.56
C GLY A 407 -6.20 -2.29 27.29
N SER A 408 -5.43 -1.64 26.42
CA SER A 408 -5.64 -0.25 26.06
C SER A 408 -6.45 -0.16 24.77
N SER A 409 -7.59 0.56 24.79
CA SER A 409 -8.41 0.71 23.59
C SER A 409 -7.77 1.57 22.49
N LEU A 410 -6.75 2.37 22.82
CA LEU A 410 -6.06 3.23 21.85
C LEU A 410 -4.63 2.79 21.57
N ILE A 411 -3.70 3.01 22.50
CA ILE A 411 -2.26 2.88 22.24
C ILE A 411 -1.61 1.93 23.25
N TYR A 412 -0.86 0.96 22.71
CA TYR A 412 0.13 0.22 23.46
C TYR A 412 1.55 0.48 22.93
N VAL A 413 2.51 0.71 23.82
CA VAL A 413 3.94 0.75 23.49
C VAL A 413 4.71 -0.15 24.45
N GLU A 414 5.31 -1.23 23.96
CA GLU A 414 5.97 -2.25 24.79
C GLU A 414 7.16 -1.71 25.59
N ARG A 415 7.93 -0.75 25.03
CA ARG A 415 9.07 -0.12 25.69
C ARG A 415 9.06 1.38 25.39
N PRO A 416 8.76 2.25 26.38
CA PRO A 416 8.89 2.06 27.84
C PRO A 416 7.71 1.42 28.62
N ARG A 417 6.79 0.68 28.00
CA ARG A 417 5.51 0.21 28.59
C ARG A 417 4.55 1.36 28.88
N MET A 418 3.79 1.74 27.86
CA MET A 418 2.74 2.75 27.97
C MET A 418 1.43 2.23 27.40
N TYR A 419 0.33 2.65 28.02
CA TYR A 419 -1.03 2.24 27.71
C TYR A 419 -1.90 3.50 27.76
N TYR A 420 -2.70 3.72 26.72
CA TYR A 420 -3.65 4.84 26.66
C TYR A 420 -5.00 4.34 26.16
N SER A 421 -6.07 4.62 26.89
CA SER A 421 -7.42 4.23 26.50
C SER A 421 -8.24 5.43 26.05
N GLU A 422 -9.39 5.17 25.43
CA GLU A 422 -10.33 6.21 25.01
C GLU A 422 -10.75 7.12 26.16
N ASN A 423 -10.89 6.58 27.37
CA ASN A 423 -11.21 7.35 28.57
C ASN A 423 -10.10 8.34 28.97
N ASP A 424 -8.87 8.14 28.49
CA ASP A 424 -7.73 9.05 28.72
C ASP A 424 -7.64 10.13 27.63
N TRP A 425 -8.44 10.02 26.56
CA TRP A 425 -8.42 10.95 25.44
C TRP A 425 -9.16 12.25 25.79
N SER A 426 -8.42 13.36 25.77
CA SER A 426 -8.96 14.69 26.09
C SER A 426 -9.20 15.58 24.88
N GLY A 427 -8.93 15.09 23.65
CA GLY A 427 -8.92 15.93 22.44
C GLY A 427 -7.72 16.88 22.36
N SER A 428 -6.68 16.64 23.15
CA SER A 428 -5.40 17.36 23.09
C SER A 428 -4.40 16.55 22.29
N ARG A 429 -3.47 17.22 21.58
CA ARG A 429 -2.40 16.54 20.85
C ARG A 429 -1.56 15.67 21.79
N MET A 430 -1.36 14.40 21.47
CA MET A 430 -0.51 13.50 22.27
C MET A 430 0.82 13.25 21.55
N ILE A 431 1.94 13.27 22.29
CA ILE A 431 3.26 12.91 21.77
C ILE A 431 3.87 11.84 22.66
N VAL A 432 4.20 10.69 22.07
CA VAL A 432 4.87 9.57 22.72
C VAL A 432 6.27 9.43 22.13
N SER A 433 7.32 9.44 22.96
CA SER A 433 8.72 9.30 22.52
C SER A 433 9.63 8.77 23.65
N ALA A 434 10.69 8.00 23.34
CA ALA A 434 11.64 7.58 24.38
C ALA A 434 12.52 8.71 24.92
N ALA A 435 12.80 9.75 24.13
CA ALA A 435 13.64 10.86 24.59
C ALA A 435 13.02 11.63 25.76
N ARG A 436 11.69 11.52 25.96
CA ARG A 436 11.00 12.24 27.02
C ARG A 436 10.44 11.36 28.13
N ASN A 437 10.31 10.03 27.98
CA ASN A 437 9.63 9.15 28.95
C ASN A 437 8.33 9.76 29.53
N GLN A 438 7.67 10.63 28.74
CA GLN A 438 6.56 11.48 29.15
C GLN A 438 5.70 11.70 27.92
N VAL A 439 4.39 11.58 28.09
CA VAL A 439 3.44 12.27 27.21
C VAL A 439 3.60 13.74 27.48
N VAL A 440 4.22 14.44 26.54
CA VAL A 440 4.33 15.89 26.60
C VAL A 440 3.16 16.47 25.82
N ASP A 441 2.39 17.29 26.53
CA ASP A 441 1.30 18.17 26.09
C ASP A 441 -0.14 17.60 26.03
N VAL A 442 -0.75 17.37 27.20
CA VAL A 442 -2.19 17.65 27.32
C VAL A 442 -2.35 19.18 27.32
N VAL A 443 -2.45 19.82 26.15
CA VAL A 443 -2.87 21.24 26.09
C VAL A 443 -4.39 21.25 26.15
N PRO A 444 -5.03 21.49 27.31
CA PRO A 444 -6.47 21.53 27.38
C PRO A 444 -7.00 22.57 26.40
N LYS A 445 -8.05 22.20 25.65
CA LYS A 445 -8.92 23.14 24.94
C LYS A 445 -9.27 24.25 25.94
N LYS A 446 -8.78 25.47 25.70
CA LYS A 446 -9.39 26.63 26.36
C LYS A 446 -10.82 26.69 25.84
N TRP A 447 -11.76 26.50 26.76
CA TRP A 447 -13.19 26.68 26.54
C TRP A 447 -13.48 28.09 26.02
#